data_AF-A0A0C3B9L2-F1
#
_entry.id   AF-A0A0C3B9L2-F1
#
_cell.length_a   1.000
_cell.length_b   1.000
_cell.length_c   1.000
_cell.angle_alpha   90.00
_cell.angle_beta   90.00
_cell.angle_gamma   90.00
#
_symmetry.space_group_name_H-M   'P 1'
#
loop_
_entity.id
_entity.type
_entity.pdbx_description
1 polymer ?
#
loop_
_entity_poly.entity_id
_entity_poly.type
_entity_poly.pdbx_seq_one_letter_code
_entity_poly.pdbx_strand_id
1 'polypeptide(L)'
;MCWAVKCDQCGKTTWAGCGRHVDSVMNKVPEAQRCKCSSGKSDLNDAAGDQKVAASRFYMGALILVIMAIGLGKLAGYGANAETL
;
A
#
# COMPACT_ATOMS: atom_id res chain seq x y z
N MET A 1 13.27 -18.18 3.73
CA MET A 1 14.45 -18.37 4.59
C MET A 1 15.06 -17.00 4.86
N CYS A 2 15.48 -16.69 6.09
CA CYS A 2 16.17 -15.43 6.39
C CYS A 2 17.60 -15.73 6.84
N TRP A 3 18.55 -14.85 6.52
CA TRP A 3 19.96 -15.01 6.89
C TRP A 3 20.59 -13.66 7.23
N ALA A 4 21.69 -13.69 7.98
CA ALA A 4 22.45 -12.49 8.34
C ALA A 4 23.33 -12.04 7.17
N VAL A 5 23.32 -10.75 6.87
CA VAL A 5 24.18 -10.10 5.86
C VAL A 5 24.75 -8.81 6.41
N LYS A 6 25.80 -8.28 5.78
CA LYS A 6 26.35 -6.97 6.11
C LYS A 6 25.57 -5.89 5.38
N CYS A 7 25.23 -4.81 6.08
CA CYS A 7 24.69 -3.62 5.46
C CYS A 7 25.79 -2.95 4.65
N ASP A 8 25.54 -2.68 3.37
CA ASP A 8 26.47 -1.99 2.49
C ASP A 8 26.74 -0.53 2.94
N GLN A 9 25.72 0.11 3.52
CA GLN A 9 25.78 1.52 3.90
C GLN A 9 26.55 1.78 5.21
N CYS A 10 26.45 0.88 6.19
CA CYS A 10 27.06 1.09 7.51
C CYS A 10 27.98 -0.04 7.98
N GLY A 11 28.13 -1.12 7.20
CA GLY A 11 28.98 -2.27 7.54
C GLY A 11 28.52 -3.10 8.75
N LYS A 12 27.38 -2.75 9.35
CA LYS A 12 26.76 -3.46 10.49
C LYS A 12 25.94 -4.66 10.03
N THR A 13 25.65 -5.57 10.94
CA THR A 13 24.87 -6.79 10.63
C THR A 13 23.39 -6.43 10.46
N THR A 14 22.83 -6.85 9.33
CA THR A 14 21.41 -6.77 8.98
C THR A 14 20.92 -8.17 8.55
N TRP A 15 19.64 -8.32 8.20
CA TRP A 15 19.10 -9.57 7.65
C TRP A 15 18.60 -9.37 6.23
N ALA A 16 18.59 -10.46 5.46
CA ALA A 16 17.90 -10.55 4.18
C ALA A 16 16.80 -11.63 4.24
N GLY A 17 15.71 -11.43 3.51
CA GLY A 17 14.57 -12.35 3.42
C GLY A 17 13.28 -11.80 4.03
N CYS A 18 12.26 -12.66 4.17
CA CYS A 18 10.87 -12.29 4.44
C CYS A 18 10.54 -11.76 5.85
N GLY A 19 11.52 -11.46 6.70
CA GLY A 19 11.30 -10.88 8.04
C GLY A 19 10.75 -11.85 9.11
N ARG A 20 10.19 -13.00 8.71
CA ARG A 20 9.54 -13.95 9.64
C ARG A 20 10.48 -14.62 10.64
N HIS A 21 11.78 -14.65 10.34
CA HIS A 21 12.79 -15.33 11.15
C HIS A 21 13.86 -14.36 11.68
N VAL A 22 13.56 -13.06 11.73
CA VAL A 22 14.52 -12.02 12.14
C VAL A 22 15.02 -12.24 13.55
N ASP A 23 14.13 -12.58 14.49
CA ASP A 23 14.53 -12.85 15.88
C ASP A 23 15.55 -13.98 15.97
N SER A 24 15.34 -15.10 15.27
CA SER A 24 16.28 -16.21 15.27
C SER A 24 17.62 -15.85 14.62
N VAL A 25 17.60 -15.05 13.55
CA VAL A 25 18.82 -14.59 12.85
C VAL A 25 19.59 -13.56 13.69
N MET A 26 18.89 -12.69 14.41
CA MET A 26 19.47 -11.57 15.15
C MET A 26 19.74 -11.88 16.63
N ASN A 27 19.37 -13.06 17.14
CA ASN A 27 19.60 -13.39 18.56
C ASN A 27 21.07 -13.34 18.95
N LYS A 28 21.98 -13.65 18.02
CA LYS A 28 23.44 -13.65 18.25
C LYS A 28 24.10 -12.31 17.97
N VAL A 29 23.33 -11.32 17.50
CA VAL A 29 23.83 -10.01 17.10
C VAL A 29 23.50 -9.00 18.19
N PRO A 30 24.51 -8.47 18.91
CA PRO A 30 24.32 -7.42 19.91
C PRO A 30 23.71 -6.17 19.27
N GLU A 31 22.92 -5.41 20.03
CA GLU A 31 22.20 -4.25 19.48
C GLU A 31 23.13 -3.17 18.90
N ALA A 32 24.34 -3.04 19.46
CA ALA A 32 25.38 -2.13 18.96
C ALA A 32 25.85 -2.49 17.53
N GLN A 33 25.79 -3.77 17.17
CA GLN A 33 26.22 -4.31 15.87
C GLN A 33 25.06 -4.49 14.89
N ARG A 34 23.82 -4.16 15.29
CA ARG A 34 22.65 -4.18 14.39
C ARG A 34 22.62 -2.92 13.55
N CYS A 35 22.30 -3.08 12.27
CA CYS A 35 22.02 -1.96 11.39
C CYS A 35 20.79 -1.17 11.90
N LYS A 36 20.90 0.16 12.00
CA LYS A 36 19.80 1.08 12.37
C LYS A 36 19.53 2.13 11.29
N CYS A 37 19.98 1.89 10.04
CA CYS A 37 19.80 2.84 8.94
C CYS A 37 18.31 3.02 8.62
N SER A 38 17.73 4.18 8.97
CA SER A 38 16.32 4.52 8.71
C SER A 38 16.00 4.71 7.21
N SER A 39 17.04 5.00 6.41
CA SER A 39 16.93 5.40 5.00
C SER A 39 17.67 4.46 4.05
N GLY A 40 18.05 3.27 4.52
CA GLY A 40 18.66 2.23 3.72
C GLY A 40 17.68 1.10 3.46
N LYS A 41 16.43 1.42 3.08
CA LYS A 41 15.61 0.43 2.38
C LYS A 41 16.31 0.22 1.05
N SER A 42 17.27 -0.70 1.02
CA SER A 42 17.71 -1.31 -0.22
C SER A 42 16.42 -1.68 -0.95
N ASP A 43 16.26 -1.15 -2.15
CA ASP A 43 15.12 -1.28 -3.07
C ASP A 43 14.78 -2.75 -3.45
N LEU A 44 15.26 -3.71 -2.66
CA LEU A 44 15.16 -5.16 -2.80
C LEU A 44 13.89 -5.75 -2.17
N ASN A 45 13.10 -4.99 -1.39
CA ASN A 45 11.89 -5.52 -0.74
C ASN A 45 10.57 -4.76 -1.04
N ASP A 46 10.60 -3.61 -1.75
CA ASP A 46 9.41 -2.76 -1.93
C ASP A 46 8.86 -2.72 -3.38
N ALA A 47 9.45 -3.44 -4.35
CA ALA A 47 9.05 -3.39 -5.77
C ALA A 47 7.74 -4.11 -6.13
N ALA A 48 6.87 -4.46 -5.18
CA ALA A 48 5.62 -5.18 -5.45
C ALA A 48 4.34 -4.53 -4.87
N GLY A 49 4.46 -3.51 -4.01
CA GLY A 49 3.32 -3.05 -3.20
C GLY A 49 2.62 -1.77 -3.65
N ASP A 50 3.31 -0.85 -4.33
CA ASP A 50 2.81 0.54 -4.45
C ASP A 50 1.88 0.79 -5.65
N GLN A 51 1.98 -0.02 -6.72
CA GLN A 51 1.21 0.22 -7.95
C GLN A 51 -0.30 -0.10 -7.84
N LYS A 52 -0.73 -0.81 -6.79
CA LYS A 52 -2.12 -1.32 -6.68
C LYS A 52 -3.06 -0.29 -6.03
N VAL A 53 -2.53 0.59 -5.18
CA VAL A 53 -3.32 1.53 -4.37
C VAL A 53 -3.77 2.75 -5.19
N ALA A 54 -2.95 3.19 -6.16
CA ALA A 54 -3.32 4.31 -7.05
C ALA A 54 -4.54 3.97 -7.93
N ALA A 55 -4.55 2.80 -8.57
CA ALA A 55 -5.63 2.40 -9.49
C ALA A 55 -7.01 2.23 -8.80
N SER A 56 -7.02 1.73 -7.55
CA SER A 56 -8.25 1.56 -6.76
C SER A 56 -8.90 2.89 -6.37
N ARG A 57 -8.09 3.91 -6.07
CA ARG A 57 -8.57 5.27 -5.74
C ARG A 57 -9.24 5.95 -6.93
N PHE A 58 -8.79 5.69 -8.15
CA PHE A 58 -9.42 6.21 -9.36
C PHE A 58 -10.76 5.53 -9.66
N TYR A 59 -10.87 4.21 -9.50
CA TYR A 59 -12.09 3.47 -9.81
C TYR A 59 -13.25 3.80 -8.86
N MET A 60 -12.97 3.93 -7.56
CA MET A 60 -13.97 4.35 -6.57
C MET A 60 -14.47 5.79 -6.80
N GLY A 61 -13.56 6.72 -7.14
CA GLY A 61 -13.94 8.10 -7.46
C GLY A 61 -14.78 8.20 -8.74
N ALA A 62 -14.37 7.49 -9.80
CA ALA A 62 -15.11 7.45 -11.05
C ALA A 62 -16.50 6.80 -10.90
N LEU A 63 -16.62 5.73 -10.10
CA LEU A 63 -17.90 5.06 -9.83
C LEU A 63 -18.88 5.99 -9.09
N ILE A 64 -18.43 6.74 -8.08
CA ILE A 64 -19.27 7.72 -7.37
C ILE A 64 -19.78 8.80 -8.33
N LEU A 65 -18.92 9.31 -9.21
CA LEU A 65 -19.32 10.31 -10.21
C LEU A 65 -20.34 9.74 -11.21
N VAL A 66 -20.18 8.49 -11.65
CA VAL A 66 -21.15 7.83 -12.55
C VAL A 66 -22.49 7.62 -11.85
N ILE A 67 -22.51 7.19 -10.58
CA ILE A 67 -23.76 7.04 -9.80
C ILE A 67 -24.46 8.38 -9.63
N MET A 68 -23.72 9.47 -9.34
CA MET A 68 -24.31 10.82 -9.27
C MET A 68 -24.85 11.30 -10.62
N ALA A 69 -24.15 11.03 -11.72
CA ALA A 69 -24.60 11.39 -13.07
C ALA A 69 -25.87 10.62 -13.49
N ILE A 70 -25.96 9.33 -13.16
CA ILE A 70 -27.16 8.52 -13.39
C ILE A 70 -28.33 9.00 -12.51
N GLY A 71 -28.05 9.42 -11.27
CA GLY A 71 -29.06 9.93 -10.34
C GLY A 71 -29.68 11.28 -10.72
N LEU A 72 -28.90 12.22 -11.27
CA LEU A 72 -29.42 13.53 -11.69
C LEU A 72 -30.27 13.48 -12.97
N GLY A 73 -30.11 12.46 -13.82
CA GLY A 73 -30.89 12.31 -15.05
C GLY A 73 -32.38 11.98 -14.86
N LYS A 74 -32.81 11.56 -13.66
CA LYS A 74 -34.19 11.10 -13.39
C LYS A 74 -35.16 12.19 -12.92
N LEU A 75 -34.69 13.42 -12.64
CA LEU A 75 -35.54 14.49 -12.10
C LEU A 75 -36.06 15.50 -13.15
N ALA A 76 -35.59 15.42 -14.40
CA ALA A 76 -36.03 16.31 -15.49
C ALA A 76 -37.10 15.71 -16.43
N GLY A 77 -37.78 14.63 -16.02
CA GLY A 77 -38.68 13.86 -16.91
C GLY A 77 -40.02 13.39 -16.33
N TYR A 78 -40.43 13.82 -15.13
CA TYR A 78 -41.78 13.59 -14.60
C TYR A 78 -42.50 14.93 -14.39
N GLY A 79 -42.88 15.55 -15.51
CA GLY A 79 -43.88 16.60 -15.58
C GLY A 79 -45.04 16.13 -16.45
N ALA A 80 -46.26 16.40 -15.99
CA ALA A 80 -47.57 16.19 -16.62
C ALA A 80 -48.28 14.84 -16.42
N ASN A 81 -48.98 14.70 -15.29
CA ASN A 81 -50.40 14.31 -15.28
C ASN A 81 -51.09 14.90 -14.03
N ALA A 82 -51.40 16.20 -14.12
CA ALA A 82 -52.42 16.83 -13.29
C ALA A 82 -53.78 16.44 -13.87
N GLU A 83 -54.32 15.30 -13.43
CA GLU A 83 -55.71 14.92 -13.71
C GLU A 83 -56.37 14.67 -12.36
N THR A 84 -57.12 15.68 -11.94
CA THR A 84 -58.43 15.55 -11.29
C THR A 84 -58.92 14.12 -11.15
N LEU A 85 -58.96 13.62 -9.91
CA LEU A 85 -60.11 12.96 -9.27
C LEU A 85 -59.86 12.86 -7.77
#